data_AF-A0A026W0E3-F1
#
_entry.id   AF-A0A026W0E3-F1
#
_cell.length_a   1.000
_cell.length_b   1.000
_cell.length_c   1.000
_cell.angle_alpha   90.00
_cell.angle_beta   90.00
_cell.angle_gamma   90.00
#
_symmetry.space_group_name_H-M   'P 1'
#
loop_
_entity.id
_entity.type
_entity.pdbx_description
1 polymer ?
#
loop_
_entity_poly.entity_id
_entity_poly.type
_entity_poly.pdbx_seq_one_letter_code
_entity_poly.pdbx_strand_id
1 'polypeptide(L)'
;MFSHIMDVSNGKIAYIQEVTRNACQRMHLTGHAEIAGVVITGLRSNETTSRPATFAGHVDNTGSCNGGAYSDPYGTWTEVIVIGTIKITLQDYIAEVRINFNRVQMRSGITCELSDTSCLDMEGENTFWDCKFTSYSLLYEGYVEKIVDYITNQAQTVFSLSSQHTTFALATRGLKFVCGHTLIRTEHPKLIIFETNPGVTVFKRPVRVSNLDIFAYMNSKFIYVERHIRSQINQLYRNILIQQCNLEQQMLQNALAISTQAPNIFACYLMKGPGYMALLAGEVIHIIKCVPVEVKVLHTKECYNQLPVIRANRTFFLTPQTHVLLKQGTQTSCNLLASTMYFLGDSWYKLPPKPVATVPPITIKPLTKPTWKYISPGSLATSGIYTDEDLKNLRDHIMFSAERPAVLNTVARSVMSRTSTLHEGSIANLLDEASIEKIAISTWTKFWSKFLIFGNVSAGLIAIYLIVRVAKLVLDTLVHGTLYTPFMVGPSI
;
A
#
# COMPACT_ATOMS: atom_id res chain seq x y z
N MET A 1 44.06 66.58 16.39
CA MET A 1 43.41 65.51 17.19
C MET A 1 43.71 64.19 16.52
N PHE A 2 44.47 63.33 17.19
CA PHE A 2 44.74 61.98 16.70
C PHE A 2 43.55 61.10 17.06
N SER A 3 42.73 60.71 16.08
CA SER A 3 41.71 59.66 16.28
C SER A 3 42.40 58.30 16.15
N HIS A 4 42.86 57.74 17.27
CA HIS A 4 43.32 56.36 17.28
C HIS A 4 42.10 55.45 17.31
N ILE A 5 41.88 54.68 16.24
CA ILE A 5 40.99 53.52 16.29
C ILE A 5 41.77 52.45 17.05
N MET A 6 41.39 52.17 18.30
CA MET A 6 41.92 51.03 19.04
C MET A 6 41.03 49.82 18.76
N ASP A 7 41.64 48.76 18.24
CA ASP A 7 40.97 47.47 18.08
C ASP A 7 40.70 46.87 19.48
N VAL A 8 39.47 46.42 19.71
CA VAL A 8 39.08 45.79 20.99
C VAL A 8 39.46 44.31 20.97
N SER A 9 39.53 43.66 22.13
CA SER A 9 39.70 42.20 22.17
C SER A 9 38.59 41.51 21.39
N ASN A 10 38.94 40.64 20.43
CA ASN A 10 38.04 40.04 19.44
C ASN A 10 37.35 41.06 18.49
N GLY A 11 37.98 42.22 18.22
CA GLY A 11 37.37 43.32 17.46
C GLY A 11 37.13 43.05 15.96
N LYS A 12 37.55 41.89 15.44
CA LYS A 12 37.15 41.39 14.12
C LYS A 12 36.74 39.94 14.21
N ILE A 13 35.50 39.67 13.81
CA ILE A 13 34.94 38.33 13.78
C ILE A 13 34.07 38.15 12.54
N ALA A 14 34.08 36.93 12.01
CA ALA A 14 33.15 36.48 10.99
C ALA A 14 32.55 35.16 11.45
N TYR A 15 31.23 35.10 11.52
CA TYR A 15 30.51 33.90 11.93
C TYR A 15 29.21 33.75 11.13
N ILE A 16 28.70 32.53 11.09
CA ILE A 16 27.42 32.22 10.47
C ILE A 16 26.35 32.32 11.56
N GLN A 17 25.32 33.11 11.31
CA GLN A 17 24.19 33.22 12.22
C GLN A 17 23.14 32.16 11.86
N GLU A 18 22.73 31.38 12.85
CA GLU A 18 21.65 30.40 12.67
C GLU A 18 20.32 31.12 12.39
N VAL A 19 19.57 30.58 11.43
CA VAL A 19 18.30 31.14 10.97
C VAL A 19 17.20 30.13 11.26
N THR A 20 16.07 30.59 11.81
CA THR A 20 14.92 29.71 12.05
C THR A 20 14.14 29.42 10.76
N ARG A 21 13.43 28.28 10.73
CA ARG A 21 12.55 27.89 9.61
C ARG A 21 11.59 29.00 9.18
N ASN A 22 10.96 29.67 10.14
CA ASN A 22 10.02 30.77 9.88
C ASN A 22 10.70 32.02 9.33
N ALA A 23 11.94 32.30 9.74
CA ALA A 23 12.71 33.40 9.18
C ALA A 23 13.11 33.10 7.73
N CYS A 24 13.57 31.87 7.44
CA CYS A 24 13.89 31.42 6.08
C CYS A 24 12.65 31.51 5.16
N GLN A 25 11.50 30.96 5.57
CA GLN A 25 10.26 31.06 4.79
C GLN A 25 9.83 32.50 4.55
N ARG A 26 9.94 33.39 5.55
CA ARG A 26 9.64 34.82 5.38
C ARG A 26 10.58 35.46 4.36
N MET A 27 11.87 35.13 4.36
CA MET A 27 12.82 35.63 3.36
C MET A 27 12.43 35.21 1.94
N HIS A 28 12.00 33.96 1.73
CA HIS A 28 11.52 33.50 0.41
C HIS A 28 10.19 34.14 -0.02
N LEU A 29 9.26 34.36 0.92
CA LEU A 29 7.93 34.90 0.61
C LEU A 29 7.89 36.41 0.44
N THR A 30 8.61 37.14 1.31
CA THR A 30 8.55 38.60 1.40
C THR A 30 9.79 39.29 0.84
N GLY A 31 10.90 38.57 0.66
CA GLY A 31 12.17 39.17 0.24
C GLY A 31 12.80 40.06 1.32
N HIS A 32 12.41 39.89 2.58
CA HIS A 32 12.86 40.67 3.72
C HIS A 32 13.55 39.79 4.78
N ALA A 33 14.69 40.24 5.29
CA ALA A 33 15.38 39.65 6.42
C ALA A 33 15.61 40.70 7.51
N GLU A 34 15.53 40.28 8.77
CA GLU A 34 15.86 41.10 9.93
C GLU A 34 16.97 40.41 10.71
N ILE A 35 18.14 41.05 10.80
CA ILE A 35 19.33 40.50 11.45
C ILE A 35 19.89 41.56 12.38
N ALA A 36 19.95 41.27 13.69
CA ALA A 36 20.46 42.16 14.73
C ALA A 36 19.85 43.59 14.67
N GLY A 37 18.54 43.69 14.41
CA GLY A 37 17.80 44.96 14.32
C GLY A 37 17.92 45.68 12.97
N VAL A 38 18.65 45.12 12.00
CA VAL A 38 18.83 45.69 10.66
C VAL A 38 17.91 44.97 9.67
N VAL A 39 17.08 45.72 8.96
CA VAL A 39 16.16 45.20 7.94
C VAL A 39 16.83 45.26 6.57
N ILE A 40 16.98 44.10 5.93
CA ILE A 40 17.49 43.94 4.56
C ILE A 40 16.32 43.58 3.65
N THR A 41 16.17 44.32 2.55
CA THR A 41 15.09 44.15 1.59
C THR A 41 15.61 43.80 0.19
N GLY A 42 14.75 43.20 -0.63
CA GLY A 42 15.07 42.86 -2.02
C GLY A 42 15.83 41.53 -2.18
N LEU A 43 15.69 40.61 -1.24
CA LEU A 43 16.26 39.27 -1.36
C LEU A 43 15.53 38.47 -2.45
N ARG A 44 16.30 37.74 -3.27
CA ARG A 44 15.79 36.86 -4.33
C ARG A 44 16.38 35.47 -4.16
N SER A 45 15.63 34.46 -4.59
CA SER A 45 16.10 33.07 -4.57
C SER A 45 17.20 32.86 -5.61
N ASN A 46 18.18 32.02 -5.25
CA ASN A 46 19.43 31.73 -5.97
C ASN A 46 20.34 32.95 -6.17
N GLU A 47 20.29 33.92 -5.26
CA GLU A 47 21.11 35.12 -5.29
C GLU A 47 21.81 35.34 -3.94
N THR A 48 23.03 35.91 -4.00
CA THR A 48 23.77 36.33 -2.80
C THR A 48 23.76 37.84 -2.69
N THR A 49 23.14 38.36 -1.63
CA THR A 49 23.06 39.80 -1.35
C THR A 49 24.01 40.15 -0.22
N SER A 50 24.79 41.21 -0.41
CA SER A 50 25.70 41.75 0.61
C SER A 50 25.35 43.21 0.90
N ARG A 51 25.25 43.57 2.19
CA ARG A 51 24.92 44.93 2.64
C ARG A 51 25.77 45.33 3.85
N PRO A 52 26.44 46.49 3.82
CA PRO A 52 27.08 47.05 5.02
C PRO A 52 26.01 47.48 6.02
N ALA A 53 26.27 47.28 7.30
CA ALA A 53 25.38 47.62 8.40
C ALA A 53 26.17 48.14 9.60
N THR A 54 25.56 49.08 10.33
CA THR A 54 26.06 49.52 11.64
C THR A 54 25.19 48.86 12.70
N PHE A 55 25.77 48.01 13.52
CA PHE A 55 25.08 47.21 14.53
C PHE A 55 25.00 47.92 15.90
N ALA A 56 26.00 48.76 16.21
CA ALA A 56 26.02 49.55 17.43
C ALA A 56 26.85 50.83 17.25
N GLY A 57 26.48 51.87 17.99
CA GLY A 57 27.08 53.21 17.87
C GLY A 57 26.63 53.96 16.61
N HIS A 58 27.03 55.23 16.52
CA HIS A 58 26.75 56.07 15.36
C HIS A 58 27.95 56.97 15.04
N VAL A 59 28.15 57.21 13.75
CA VAL A 59 29.14 58.15 13.23
C VAL A 59 28.39 59.23 12.47
N ASP A 60 28.40 60.44 13.01
CA ASP A 60 27.78 61.60 12.37
C ASP A 60 28.65 62.14 11.23
N ASN A 61 28.02 62.80 10.26
CA ASN A 61 28.68 63.47 9.13
C ASN A 61 29.65 64.60 9.57
N THR A 62 29.57 65.03 10.82
CA THR A 62 30.45 66.02 11.45
C THR A 62 31.74 65.43 12.01
N GLY A 63 31.92 64.11 11.92
CA GLY A 63 33.07 63.38 12.46
C GLY A 63 32.96 63.06 13.96
N SER A 64 31.78 63.24 14.56
CA SER A 64 31.51 62.82 15.94
C SER A 64 31.15 61.33 15.97
N CYS A 65 31.78 60.60 16.89
CA CYS A 65 31.61 59.16 17.06
C CYS A 65 31.04 58.88 18.45
N ASN A 66 29.82 58.33 18.51
CA ASN A 66 29.19 57.95 19.77
C ASN A 66 29.17 56.42 19.88
N GLY A 67 29.85 55.88 20.89
CA GLY A 67 29.87 54.44 21.17
C GLY A 67 28.52 53.95 21.71
N GLY A 68 28.13 52.74 21.31
CA GLY A 68 26.97 52.02 21.84
C GLY A 68 27.39 50.78 22.64
N ALA A 69 26.43 50.14 23.29
CA ALA A 69 26.62 48.80 23.84
C ALA A 69 26.25 47.76 22.76
N TYR A 70 27.08 46.72 22.60
CA TYR A 70 26.84 45.61 21.67
C TYR A 70 27.09 44.27 22.37
N SER A 71 26.26 43.28 22.06
CA SER A 71 26.41 41.92 22.56
C SER A 71 26.10 40.93 21.44
N ASP A 72 26.98 39.96 21.28
CA ASP A 72 26.81 38.79 20.41
C ASP A 72 27.20 37.51 21.17
N PRO A 73 27.11 36.30 20.57
CA PRO A 73 27.51 35.05 21.24
C PRO A 73 28.99 34.97 21.65
N TYR A 74 29.85 35.88 21.18
CA TYR A 74 31.30 35.83 21.36
C TYR A 74 31.82 36.90 22.34
N GLY A 75 30.98 37.85 22.73
CA GLY A 75 31.33 38.84 23.75
C GLY A 75 30.29 39.93 23.96
N THR A 76 30.58 40.76 24.96
CA THR A 76 29.85 41.98 25.27
C THR A 76 30.85 43.13 25.31
N TRP A 77 30.49 44.23 24.65
CA TRP A 77 31.32 45.44 24.60
C TRP A 77 30.48 46.67 24.89
N THR A 78 31.05 47.60 25.65
CA THR A 78 30.45 48.89 26.00
C THR A 78 31.23 50.02 25.34
N GLU A 79 30.53 51.06 24.88
CA GLU A 79 31.12 52.24 24.23
C GLU A 79 31.88 51.93 22.93
N VAL A 80 31.34 51.03 22.11
CA VAL A 80 31.94 50.62 20.83
C VAL A 80 31.10 51.02 19.63
N ILE A 81 31.75 51.19 18.47
CA ILE A 81 31.10 51.31 17.17
C ILE A 81 31.33 50.01 16.42
N VAL A 82 30.25 49.31 16.11
CA VAL A 82 30.29 48.01 15.43
C VAL A 82 29.72 48.17 14.04
N ILE A 83 30.61 48.11 13.05
CA ILE A 83 30.24 48.09 11.63
C ILE A 83 30.61 46.73 11.06
N GLY A 84 29.78 46.22 10.17
CA GLY A 84 30.06 44.95 9.50
C GLY A 84 29.32 44.83 8.19
N THR A 85 29.53 43.71 7.52
CA THR A 85 28.87 43.40 6.25
C THR A 85 28.05 42.14 6.44
N ILE A 86 26.75 42.23 6.20
CA ILE A 86 25.84 41.09 6.24
C ILE A 86 25.80 40.50 4.82
N LYS A 87 26.16 39.22 4.71
CA LYS A 87 26.07 38.46 3.46
C LYS A 87 25.00 37.38 3.62
N ILE A 88 23.96 37.44 2.78
CA ILE A 88 22.85 36.48 2.76
C ILE A 88 22.87 35.76 1.42
N THR A 89 22.95 34.43 1.46
CA THR A 89 22.75 33.56 0.30
C THR A 89 21.40 32.88 0.46
N LEU A 90 20.48 33.10 -0.49
CA LEU A 90 19.18 32.42 -0.49
C LEU A 90 19.13 31.49 -1.70
N GLN A 91 18.81 30.21 -1.51
CA GLN A 91 18.81 29.22 -2.59
C GLN A 91 17.56 28.33 -2.54
N ASP A 92 17.08 27.91 -3.71
CA ASP A 92 16.04 26.88 -3.85
C ASP A 92 16.57 25.76 -4.76
N TYR A 93 16.55 24.51 -4.28
CA TYR A 93 16.97 23.37 -5.07
C TYR A 93 16.22 22.08 -4.72
N ILE A 94 16.35 21.09 -5.61
CA ILE A 94 15.79 19.74 -5.44
C ILE A 94 16.88 18.83 -4.88
N ALA A 95 16.62 18.19 -3.75
CA ALA A 95 17.50 17.22 -3.11
C ALA A 95 17.06 15.77 -3.36
N GLU A 96 18.00 14.83 -3.40
CA GLU A 96 17.69 13.40 -3.49
C GLU A 96 17.34 12.81 -2.12
N VAL A 97 16.23 12.08 -2.05
CA VAL A 97 15.72 11.51 -0.79
C VAL A 97 15.69 9.99 -0.86
N ARG A 98 16.39 9.34 0.07
CA ARG A 98 16.36 7.88 0.26
C ARG A 98 15.33 7.52 1.33
N ILE A 99 14.07 7.40 0.89
CA ILE A 99 12.89 7.19 1.76
C ILE A 99 13.03 5.93 2.63
N ASN A 100 13.65 4.86 2.13
CA ASN A 100 13.79 3.60 2.87
C ASN A 100 14.73 3.72 4.09
N PHE A 101 15.66 4.68 4.08
CA PHE A 101 16.66 4.85 5.12
C PHE A 101 16.42 6.12 5.96
N ASN A 102 15.30 6.82 5.76
CA ASN A 102 15.00 8.11 6.40
C ASN A 102 16.10 9.16 6.17
N ARG A 103 16.69 9.23 4.95
CA ARG A 103 17.83 10.12 4.66
C ARG A 103 17.57 11.06 3.49
N VAL A 104 17.99 12.32 3.64
CA VAL A 104 18.10 13.31 2.56
C VAL A 104 19.57 13.54 2.27
N GLN A 105 19.95 13.55 1.00
CA GLN A 105 21.30 13.87 0.55
C GLN A 105 21.34 15.30 0.00
N MET A 106 22.12 16.16 0.65
CA MET A 106 22.34 17.55 0.25
C MET A 106 23.32 17.65 -0.92
N ARG A 107 23.37 18.80 -1.59
CA ARG A 107 24.30 19.04 -2.73
C ARG A 107 25.76 18.94 -2.34
N SER A 108 26.09 19.30 -1.11
CA SER A 108 27.42 19.14 -0.51
C SER A 108 27.82 17.69 -0.24
N GLY A 109 26.87 16.74 -0.32
CA GLY A 109 27.08 15.34 -0.01
C GLY A 109 26.76 14.93 1.43
N ILE A 110 26.31 15.85 2.29
CA ILE A 110 25.86 15.50 3.65
C ILE A 110 24.55 14.74 3.60
N THR A 111 24.43 13.74 4.47
CA THR A 111 23.16 13.03 4.69
C THR A 111 22.55 13.39 6.03
N CYS A 112 21.32 13.89 6.01
CA CYS A 112 20.55 14.26 7.20
C CYS A 112 19.31 13.38 7.33
N GLU A 113 18.76 13.27 8.53
CA GLU A 113 17.51 12.52 8.73
C GLU A 113 16.32 13.29 8.14
N LEU A 114 15.52 12.62 7.31
CA LEU A 114 14.36 13.22 6.64
C LEU A 114 13.30 13.73 7.65
N SER A 115 13.23 13.10 8.83
CA SER A 115 12.32 13.45 9.93
C SER A 115 12.62 14.79 10.58
N ASP A 116 13.87 15.26 10.54
CA ASP A 116 14.29 16.45 11.30
C ASP A 116 13.85 17.76 10.63
N THR A 117 13.38 17.69 9.37
CA THR A 117 12.86 18.82 8.55
C THR A 117 13.79 20.01 8.38
N SER A 118 15.01 19.90 8.90
CA SER A 118 16.06 20.89 8.91
C SER A 118 17.42 20.20 8.90
N CYS A 119 18.42 20.81 8.29
CA CYS A 119 19.80 20.36 8.38
C CYS A 119 20.77 21.51 8.15
N LEU A 120 21.91 21.45 8.83
CA LEU A 120 23.04 22.33 8.59
C LEU A 120 23.96 21.70 7.55
N ASP A 121 24.23 22.44 6.48
CA ASP A 121 25.20 22.04 5.47
C ASP A 121 26.66 22.23 5.97
N MET A 122 27.64 21.59 5.33
CA MET A 122 29.09 21.66 5.61
C MET A 122 29.60 23.07 5.32
N GLU A 123 28.93 23.78 4.42
CA GLU A 123 29.15 25.19 4.11
C GLU A 123 28.47 26.13 5.13
N GLY A 124 27.81 25.56 6.16
CA GLY A 124 27.08 26.28 7.20
C GLY A 124 25.71 26.81 6.78
N GLU A 125 25.17 26.34 5.65
CA GLU A 125 23.85 26.74 5.17
C GLU A 125 22.72 26.00 5.90
N ASN A 126 21.73 26.74 6.42
CA ASN A 126 20.54 26.13 7.02
C ASN A 126 19.52 25.75 5.94
N THR A 127 19.35 24.45 5.71
CA THR A 127 18.40 23.90 4.74
C THR A 127 17.14 23.40 5.44
N PHE A 128 15.96 23.79 4.94
CA PHE A 128 14.65 23.35 5.46
C PHE A 128 13.84 22.71 4.34
N TRP A 129 13.07 21.66 4.65
CA TRP A 129 12.16 21.03 3.68
C TRP A 129 10.81 20.71 4.30
N ASP A 130 9.77 20.66 3.47
CA ASP A 130 8.43 20.21 3.87
C ASP A 130 8.15 18.79 3.38
N CYS A 131 7.74 17.93 4.33
CA CYS A 131 7.32 16.55 4.05
C CYS A 131 5.92 16.58 3.42
N LYS A 132 5.84 16.66 2.08
CA LYS A 132 4.58 16.53 1.35
C LYS A 132 4.28 15.05 1.07
N PHE A 133 3.10 14.57 1.45
CA PHE A 133 2.58 13.22 1.15
C PHE A 133 2.22 12.99 -0.33
N THR A 134 2.86 13.70 -1.27
CA THR A 134 2.55 13.67 -2.70
C THR A 134 2.85 12.34 -3.38
N SER A 135 3.54 11.41 -2.70
CA SER A 135 3.84 10.08 -3.19
C SER A 135 2.72 9.06 -2.98
N TYR A 136 1.76 9.33 -2.08
CA TYR A 136 0.69 8.39 -1.72
C TYR A 136 -0.63 8.77 -2.37
N SER A 137 -1.35 7.77 -2.88
CA SER A 137 -2.68 7.94 -3.47
C SER A 137 -3.73 7.24 -2.62
N LEU A 138 -4.86 7.91 -2.40
CA LEU A 138 -6.00 7.36 -1.66
C LEU A 138 -6.80 6.41 -2.56
N LEU A 139 -6.75 5.10 -2.27
CA LEU A 139 -7.53 4.08 -2.98
C LEU A 139 -8.97 4.02 -2.47
N TYR A 140 -9.13 3.85 -1.15
CA TYR A 140 -10.43 3.72 -0.50
C TYR A 140 -10.47 4.55 0.79
N GLU A 141 -11.62 5.17 1.03
CA GLU A 141 -11.96 5.89 2.26
C GLU A 141 -13.35 5.45 2.69
N GLY A 142 -13.47 4.98 3.93
CA GLY A 142 -14.73 4.49 4.47
C GLY A 142 -14.53 3.48 5.60
N TYR A 143 -15.65 2.96 6.11
CA TYR A 143 -15.64 1.94 7.15
C TYR A 143 -15.28 0.56 6.59
N VAL A 144 -14.47 -0.17 7.34
CA VAL A 144 -14.01 -1.52 6.99
C VAL A 144 -14.13 -2.43 8.21
N GLU A 145 -14.29 -3.73 7.97
CA GLU A 145 -14.33 -4.73 9.03
C GLU A 145 -12.91 -5.04 9.51
N LYS A 146 -12.69 -4.94 10.82
CA LYS A 146 -11.41 -5.29 11.48
C LYS A 146 -11.57 -6.64 12.15
N ILE A 147 -11.01 -7.67 11.53
CA ILE A 147 -11.03 -9.05 12.02
C ILE A 147 -9.72 -9.32 12.75
N VAL A 148 -9.79 -9.85 13.97
CA VAL A 148 -8.60 -10.26 14.74
C VAL A 148 -8.59 -11.77 14.81
N ASP A 149 -7.63 -12.39 14.12
CA ASP A 149 -7.47 -13.85 14.09
C ASP A 149 -6.36 -14.27 15.07
N TYR A 150 -6.67 -15.24 15.92
CA TYR A 150 -5.77 -15.76 16.96
C TYR A 150 -5.28 -17.14 16.52
N ILE A 151 -4.45 -17.19 15.48
CA ILE A 151 -4.07 -18.47 14.87
C ILE A 151 -3.04 -19.22 15.73
N THR A 152 -2.16 -18.55 16.48
CA THR A 152 -1.19 -19.18 17.41
C THR A 152 -0.41 -18.10 18.18
N ASN A 153 -0.79 -17.73 19.42
CA ASN A 153 -0.12 -16.74 20.31
C ASN A 153 0.24 -15.35 19.71
N GLN A 154 0.00 -15.11 18.44
CA GLN A 154 0.17 -13.84 17.73
C GLN A 154 -1.16 -13.51 17.08
N ALA A 155 -1.77 -12.41 17.53
CA ALA A 155 -2.98 -11.88 16.93
C ALA A 155 -2.62 -11.25 15.58
N GLN A 156 -3.15 -11.80 14.49
CA GLN A 156 -3.06 -11.17 13.18
C GLN A 156 -4.32 -10.33 12.96
N THR A 157 -4.14 -9.02 12.75
CA THR A 157 -5.27 -8.15 12.42
C THR A 157 -5.43 -8.10 10.91
N VAL A 158 -6.66 -8.27 10.45
CA VAL A 158 -7.07 -8.23 9.06
C VAL A 158 -8.12 -7.15 8.88
N PHE A 159 -7.93 -6.31 7.88
CA PHE A 159 -8.95 -5.36 7.43
C PHE A 159 -9.59 -5.91 6.16
N SER A 160 -10.91 -6.10 6.18
CA SER A 160 -11.67 -6.59 5.03
C SER A 160 -12.85 -5.68 4.69
N LEU A 161 -13.14 -5.63 3.39
CA LEU A 161 -14.31 -4.96 2.84
C LEU A 161 -14.87 -5.83 1.73
N SER A 162 -16.19 -6.00 1.71
CA SER A 162 -16.93 -6.62 0.61
C SER A 162 -18.07 -5.69 0.21
N SER A 163 -17.92 -5.00 -0.91
CA SER A 163 -18.93 -4.12 -1.50
C SER A 163 -19.08 -4.40 -3.00
N GLN A 164 -20.13 -3.86 -3.64
CA GLN A 164 -20.40 -4.07 -5.07
C GLN A 164 -19.24 -3.60 -5.96
N HIS A 165 -18.56 -2.52 -5.58
CA HIS A 165 -17.48 -1.90 -6.36
C HIS A 165 -16.08 -2.18 -5.82
N THR A 166 -15.95 -2.42 -4.51
CA THR A 166 -14.65 -2.52 -3.84
C THR A 166 -14.62 -3.71 -2.90
N THR A 167 -13.68 -4.62 -3.14
CA THR A 167 -13.49 -5.81 -2.32
C THR A 167 -12.02 -6.03 -2.08
N PHE A 168 -11.62 -6.16 -0.82
CA PHE A 168 -10.24 -6.45 -0.44
C PHE A 168 -10.16 -7.07 0.95
N ALA A 169 -9.06 -7.77 1.20
CA ALA A 169 -8.64 -8.17 2.53
C ALA A 169 -7.14 -7.94 2.66
N LEU A 170 -6.72 -7.23 3.71
CA LEU A 170 -5.31 -6.86 3.95
C LEU A 170 -4.94 -7.19 5.39
N ALA A 171 -3.96 -8.07 5.57
CA ALA A 171 -3.40 -8.34 6.89
C ALA A 171 -2.32 -7.32 7.24
N THR A 172 -2.29 -6.97 8.53
CA THR A 172 -1.23 -6.14 9.10
C THR A 172 0.06 -6.95 9.25
N ARG A 173 1.19 -6.29 8.99
CA ARG A 173 2.55 -6.82 9.20
C ARG A 173 3.35 -6.01 10.20
N GLY A 174 3.01 -4.74 10.40
CA GLY A 174 3.70 -3.86 11.34
C GLY A 174 3.31 -2.41 11.16
N LEU A 175 4.00 -1.52 11.88
CA LEU A 175 3.80 -0.08 11.82
C LEU A 175 4.94 0.62 11.08
N LYS A 176 4.66 1.76 10.47
CA LYS A 176 5.62 2.63 9.81
C LYS A 176 5.28 4.09 10.13
N PHE A 177 6.25 4.84 10.63
CA PHE A 177 6.10 6.27 10.88
C PHE A 177 6.54 7.06 9.65
N VAL A 178 5.68 7.95 9.14
CA VAL A 178 5.97 8.81 7.99
C VAL A 178 5.39 10.20 8.24
N CYS A 179 6.22 11.24 8.16
CA CYS A 179 5.85 12.65 8.41
C CYS A 179 4.95 12.84 9.66
N GLY A 180 5.27 12.20 10.79
CA GLY A 180 4.49 12.32 12.04
C GLY A 180 3.19 11.49 12.11
N HIS A 181 2.85 10.74 11.07
CA HIS A 181 1.70 9.84 11.06
C HIS A 181 2.12 8.38 11.21
N THR A 182 1.34 7.62 11.96
CA THR A 182 1.50 6.16 12.11
C THR A 182 0.71 5.45 11.02
N LEU A 183 1.42 4.83 10.09
CA LEU A 183 0.85 4.05 9.01
C LEU A 183 0.98 2.55 9.33
N ILE A 184 -0.02 1.76 8.94
CA ILE A 184 -0.04 0.31 9.13
C ILE A 184 0.43 -0.36 7.84
N ARG A 185 1.55 -1.07 7.91
CA ARG A 185 2.07 -1.87 6.80
C ARG A 185 1.23 -3.13 6.64
N THR A 186 0.88 -3.42 5.40
CA THR A 186 0.19 -4.66 5.04
C THR A 186 1.16 -5.70 4.50
N GLU A 187 0.66 -6.91 4.25
CA GLU A 187 1.37 -7.96 3.50
C GLU A 187 1.79 -7.55 2.10
N HIS A 188 1.11 -6.58 1.48
CA HIS A 188 1.53 -6.01 0.22
C HIS A 188 2.42 -4.77 0.46
N PRO A 189 3.64 -4.71 -0.10
CA PRO A 189 4.61 -3.65 0.23
C PRO A 189 4.17 -2.24 -0.18
N LYS A 190 3.26 -2.15 -1.17
CA LYS A 190 2.71 -0.88 -1.69
C LYS A 190 1.37 -0.48 -1.08
N LEU A 191 0.67 -1.39 -0.39
CA LEU A 191 -0.63 -1.10 0.22
C LEU A 191 -0.43 -0.84 1.71
N ILE A 192 -0.94 0.29 2.17
CA ILE A 192 -0.73 0.79 3.52
C ILE A 192 -2.09 1.28 4.02
N ILE A 193 -2.38 1.01 5.30
CA ILE A 193 -3.62 1.42 5.94
C ILE A 193 -3.32 2.59 6.87
N PHE A 194 -4.18 3.61 6.84
CA PHE A 194 -4.14 4.72 7.77
C PHE A 194 -5.46 4.75 8.53
N GLU A 195 -5.39 4.47 9.84
CA GLU A 195 -6.55 4.53 10.73
C GLU A 195 -6.74 5.99 11.15
N THR A 196 -7.91 6.54 10.87
CA THR A 196 -8.22 7.96 11.11
C THR A 196 -9.60 8.12 11.74
N ASN A 197 -9.80 9.25 12.42
CA ASN A 197 -11.11 9.62 12.93
C ASN A 197 -11.99 10.14 11.78
N PRO A 198 -13.32 9.93 11.86
CA PRO A 198 -14.24 10.36 10.81
C PRO A 198 -14.11 11.86 10.52
N GLY A 199 -13.97 12.22 9.24
CA GLY A 199 -13.90 13.61 8.76
C GLY A 199 -12.49 14.19 8.57
N VAL A 200 -11.42 13.49 8.97
CA VAL A 200 -10.04 13.95 8.78
C VAL A 200 -9.46 13.37 7.48
N THR A 201 -9.53 14.14 6.39
CA THR A 201 -8.92 13.78 5.10
C THR A 201 -7.48 14.26 5.01
N VAL A 202 -6.53 13.40 5.40
CA VAL A 202 -5.08 13.70 5.26
C VAL A 202 -4.61 13.52 3.81
N PHE A 203 -5.20 12.57 3.09
CA PHE A 203 -4.84 12.22 1.72
C PHE A 203 -5.88 12.73 0.73
N LYS A 204 -5.43 13.36 -0.37
CA LYS A 204 -6.28 13.79 -1.47
C LYS A 204 -6.23 12.75 -2.60
N ARG A 205 -7.34 12.56 -3.31
CA ARG A 205 -7.36 11.83 -4.59
C ARG A 205 -6.74 12.71 -5.68
N PRO A 206 -5.51 12.39 -6.08
CA PRO A 206 -5.33 12.01 -7.47
C PRO A 206 -4.62 10.67 -7.56
N VAL A 207 -5.29 9.68 -8.16
CA VAL A 207 -4.69 8.41 -8.52
C VAL A 207 -3.73 8.70 -9.67
N ARG A 208 -2.44 8.87 -9.37
CA ARG A 208 -1.42 8.85 -10.43
C ARG A 208 -1.37 7.42 -10.94
N VAL A 209 -1.45 7.25 -12.26
CA VAL A 209 -1.38 5.92 -12.89
C VAL A 209 -0.10 5.16 -12.49
N SER A 210 0.98 5.89 -12.21
CA SER A 210 2.25 5.33 -11.69
C SER A 210 2.13 4.55 -10.38
N ASN A 211 1.09 4.82 -9.58
CA ASN A 211 0.86 4.20 -8.28
C ASN A 211 -0.05 2.97 -8.35
N LEU A 212 -0.66 2.71 -9.52
CA LEU A 212 -1.48 1.53 -9.76
C LEU A 212 -0.59 0.34 -10.12
N ASP A 213 -0.91 -0.82 -9.55
CA ASP A 213 -0.17 -2.05 -9.75
C ASP A 213 -1.13 -3.22 -9.93
N ILE A 214 -1.15 -3.80 -11.14
CA ILE A 214 -2.03 -4.92 -11.49
C ILE A 214 -1.77 -6.16 -10.63
N PHE A 215 -0.54 -6.37 -10.16
CA PHE A 215 -0.22 -7.48 -9.26
C PHE A 215 -0.81 -7.25 -7.88
N ALA A 216 -0.81 -6.01 -7.40
CA ALA A 216 -1.50 -5.68 -6.14
C ALA A 216 -3.01 -5.97 -6.24
N TYR A 217 -3.62 -5.67 -7.40
CA TYR A 217 -5.02 -5.95 -7.66
C TYR A 217 -5.32 -7.45 -7.62
N MET A 218 -4.57 -8.27 -8.36
CA MET A 218 -4.73 -9.73 -8.36
C MET A 218 -4.46 -10.34 -6.98
N ASN A 219 -3.34 -9.98 -6.35
CA ASN A 219 -2.95 -10.51 -5.05
C ASN A 219 -4.01 -10.20 -3.97
N SER A 220 -4.59 -9.00 -3.99
CA SER A 220 -5.66 -8.64 -3.04
C SER A 220 -6.90 -9.54 -3.18
N LYS A 221 -7.25 -9.96 -4.40
CA LYS A 221 -8.36 -10.89 -4.65
C LYS A 221 -8.04 -12.30 -4.18
N PHE A 222 -6.84 -12.80 -4.46
CA PHE A 222 -6.42 -14.13 -3.99
C PHE A 222 -6.45 -14.23 -2.46
N ILE A 223 -5.94 -13.21 -1.77
CA ILE A 223 -5.96 -13.15 -0.30
C ILE A 223 -7.39 -13.10 0.24
N TYR A 224 -8.27 -12.31 -0.39
CA TYR A 224 -9.68 -12.27 0.00
C TYR A 224 -10.36 -13.65 -0.15
N VAL A 225 -10.13 -14.36 -1.26
CA VAL A 225 -10.70 -15.71 -1.49
C VAL A 225 -10.18 -16.71 -0.47
N GLU A 226 -8.86 -16.74 -0.24
CA GLU A 226 -8.22 -17.63 0.73
C GLU A 226 -8.82 -17.45 2.13
N ARG A 227 -9.03 -16.20 2.56
CA ARG A 227 -9.64 -15.88 3.85
C ARG A 227 -11.12 -16.24 3.90
N HIS A 228 -11.89 -15.95 2.85
CA HIS A 228 -13.31 -16.32 2.79
C HIS A 228 -13.46 -17.84 2.94
N ILE A 229 -12.69 -18.61 2.18
CA ILE A 229 -12.68 -20.07 2.26
C ILE A 229 -12.27 -20.55 3.65
N ARG A 230 -11.18 -20.01 4.21
CA ARG A 230 -10.73 -20.36 5.56
C ARG A 230 -11.83 -20.12 6.62
N SER A 231 -12.50 -18.97 6.55
CA SER A 231 -13.59 -18.63 7.48
C SER A 231 -14.76 -19.60 7.35
N GLN A 232 -15.18 -19.92 6.11
CA GLN A 232 -16.24 -20.89 5.85
C GLN A 232 -15.90 -22.30 6.35
N ILE A 233 -14.65 -22.74 6.15
CA ILE A 233 -14.17 -24.04 6.64
C ILE A 233 -14.14 -24.06 8.17
N ASN A 234 -13.64 -23.01 8.81
CA ASN A 234 -13.61 -22.93 10.28
C ASN A 234 -15.01 -22.95 10.90
N GLN A 235 -15.96 -22.24 10.29
CA GLN A 235 -17.36 -22.27 10.71
C GLN A 235 -17.99 -23.66 10.50
N LEU A 236 -17.75 -24.28 9.35
CA LEU A 236 -18.20 -25.65 9.07
C LEU A 236 -17.64 -26.64 10.09
N TYR A 237 -16.34 -26.57 10.37
CA TYR A 237 -15.67 -27.45 11.32
C TYR A 237 -16.27 -27.33 12.72
N ARG A 238 -16.49 -26.11 13.22
CA ARG A 238 -17.16 -25.88 14.51
C ARG A 238 -18.58 -26.44 14.53
N ASN A 239 -19.34 -26.22 13.46
CA ASN A 239 -20.71 -26.73 13.34
C ASN A 239 -20.74 -28.27 13.35
N ILE A 240 -19.83 -28.93 12.62
CA ILE A 240 -19.73 -30.40 12.60
C ILE A 240 -19.39 -30.93 13.99
N LEU A 241 -18.41 -30.33 14.69
CA LEU A 241 -18.04 -30.76 16.03
C LEU A 241 -19.21 -30.68 17.02
N ILE A 242 -19.95 -29.57 16.99
CA ILE A 242 -21.13 -29.38 17.86
C ILE A 242 -22.22 -30.40 17.50
N GLN A 243 -22.48 -30.61 16.21
CA GLN A 243 -23.47 -31.60 15.76
C GLN A 243 -23.07 -33.03 16.16
N GLN A 244 -21.80 -33.39 16.04
CA GLN A 244 -21.29 -34.68 16.47
C GLN A 244 -21.47 -34.87 17.97
N CYS A 245 -21.10 -33.86 18.78
CA CYS A 245 -21.28 -33.90 20.23
C CYS A 245 -22.75 -34.09 20.62
N ASN A 246 -23.66 -33.34 19.98
CA ASN A 246 -25.10 -33.45 20.25
C ASN A 246 -25.66 -34.82 19.86
N LEU A 247 -25.22 -35.37 18.72
CA LEU A 247 -25.62 -36.71 18.28
C LEU A 247 -25.09 -37.80 19.21
N GLU A 248 -23.83 -37.72 19.63
CA GLU A 248 -23.24 -38.65 20.59
C GLU A 248 -23.98 -38.60 21.94
N GLN A 249 -24.33 -37.41 22.43
CA GLN A 249 -25.11 -37.25 23.65
C GLN A 249 -26.49 -37.89 23.54
N GLN A 250 -27.21 -37.66 22.43
CA GLN A 250 -28.52 -38.27 22.18
C GLN A 250 -28.41 -39.80 22.03
N MET A 251 -27.37 -40.30 21.35
CA MET A 251 -27.11 -41.73 21.24
C MET A 251 -26.87 -42.37 22.60
N LEU A 252 -26.09 -41.73 23.47
CA LEU A 252 -25.84 -42.20 24.83
C LEU A 252 -27.12 -42.20 25.68
N GLN A 253 -27.96 -41.16 25.60
CA GLN A 253 -29.25 -41.13 26.29
C GLN A 253 -30.18 -42.25 25.82
N ASN A 254 -30.27 -42.49 24.51
CA ASN A 254 -31.05 -43.58 23.95
C ASN A 254 -30.50 -44.95 24.39
N ALA A 255 -29.17 -45.11 24.41
CA ALA A 255 -28.52 -46.35 24.87
C ALA A 255 -28.81 -46.61 26.36
N LEU A 256 -28.75 -45.57 27.21
CA LEU A 256 -29.11 -45.66 28.62
C LEU A 256 -30.58 -46.05 28.81
N ALA A 257 -31.50 -45.54 27.98
CA ALA A 257 -32.90 -45.98 28.02
C ALA A 257 -33.04 -47.49 27.70
N ILE A 258 -32.33 -47.99 26.69
CA ILE A 258 -32.32 -49.42 26.30
C ILE A 258 -31.75 -50.30 27.43
N SER A 259 -30.78 -49.78 28.19
CA SER A 259 -30.10 -50.56 29.23
C SER A 259 -31.03 -51.13 30.32
N THR A 260 -32.14 -50.44 30.60
CA THR A 260 -33.13 -50.85 31.60
C THR A 260 -33.95 -52.06 31.16
N GLN A 261 -34.28 -52.15 29.86
CA GLN A 261 -35.11 -53.21 29.30
C GLN A 261 -34.29 -54.38 28.75
N ALA A 262 -33.11 -54.10 28.18
CA ALA A 262 -32.27 -55.07 27.51
C ALA A 262 -30.78 -54.76 27.71
N PRO A 263 -30.22 -55.06 28.91
CA PRO A 263 -28.85 -54.71 29.24
C PRO A 263 -27.83 -55.37 28.30
N ASN A 264 -28.06 -56.62 27.89
CA ASN A 264 -27.15 -57.32 26.97
C ASN A 264 -27.09 -56.67 25.58
N ILE A 265 -28.21 -56.10 25.12
CA ILE A 265 -28.26 -55.37 23.84
C ILE A 265 -27.49 -54.04 24.00
N PHE A 266 -27.70 -53.34 25.11
CA PHE A 266 -26.91 -52.14 25.45
C PHE A 266 -25.40 -52.42 25.44
N ALA A 267 -24.94 -53.51 26.08
CA ALA A 267 -23.53 -53.90 26.09
C ALA A 267 -22.99 -54.13 24.67
N CYS A 268 -23.77 -54.82 23.83
CA CYS A 268 -23.40 -55.07 22.43
C CYS A 268 -23.27 -53.78 21.61
N TYR A 269 -24.18 -52.81 21.79
CA TYR A 269 -24.11 -51.52 21.10
C TYR A 269 -22.96 -50.65 21.59
N LEU A 270 -22.79 -50.54 22.91
CA LEU A 270 -21.74 -49.72 23.53
C LEU A 270 -20.34 -50.23 23.17
N MET A 271 -20.15 -51.55 23.17
CA MET A 271 -18.87 -52.20 22.82
C MET A 271 -18.68 -52.43 21.32
N LYS A 272 -19.64 -51.99 20.48
CA LYS A 272 -19.61 -52.13 19.01
C LYS A 272 -19.47 -53.58 18.52
N GLY A 273 -20.03 -54.55 19.25
CA GLY A 273 -20.00 -55.96 18.84
C GLY A 273 -20.52 -56.93 19.91
N PRO A 274 -20.81 -58.19 19.51
CA PRO A 274 -21.26 -59.24 20.42
C PRO A 274 -20.14 -59.71 21.37
N GLY A 275 -20.49 -60.55 22.34
CA GLY A 275 -19.52 -61.10 23.31
C GLY A 275 -19.37 -60.28 24.58
N TYR A 276 -20.31 -59.36 24.85
CA TYR A 276 -20.43 -58.65 26.11
C TYR A 276 -21.82 -58.85 26.67
N MET A 277 -21.89 -59.00 27.99
CA MET A 277 -23.12 -59.05 28.77
C MET A 277 -23.13 -57.84 29.70
N ALA A 278 -24.30 -57.32 30.04
CA ALA A 278 -24.40 -56.30 31.08
C ALA A 278 -25.32 -56.76 32.20
N LEU A 279 -24.92 -56.42 33.42
CA LEU A 279 -25.69 -56.63 34.64
C LEU A 279 -25.99 -55.27 35.26
N LEU A 280 -27.28 -54.93 35.33
CA LEU A 280 -27.75 -53.74 36.02
C LEU A 280 -27.73 -53.99 37.54
N ALA A 281 -27.07 -53.12 38.29
CA ALA A 281 -26.96 -53.16 39.74
C ALA A 281 -27.23 -51.76 40.32
N GLY A 282 -28.48 -51.48 40.67
CA GLY A 282 -28.91 -50.15 41.08
C GLY A 282 -28.76 -49.13 39.94
N GLU A 283 -28.04 -48.04 40.19
CA GLU A 283 -27.75 -46.99 39.20
C GLU A 283 -26.52 -47.29 38.33
N VAL A 284 -25.85 -48.44 38.54
CA VAL A 284 -24.62 -48.82 37.83
C VAL A 284 -24.86 -50.03 36.95
N ILE A 285 -24.16 -50.09 35.80
CA ILE A 285 -24.19 -51.23 34.89
C ILE A 285 -22.79 -51.84 34.82
N HIS A 286 -22.67 -53.13 35.17
CA HIS A 286 -21.43 -53.88 35.02
C HIS A 286 -21.39 -54.57 33.66
N ILE A 287 -20.37 -54.24 32.85
CA ILE A 287 -20.14 -54.90 31.56
C ILE A 287 -19.16 -56.06 31.77
N ILE A 288 -19.57 -57.25 31.34
CA ILE A 288 -18.83 -58.50 31.50
C ILE A 288 -18.49 -59.02 30.10
N LYS A 289 -17.21 -59.29 29.85
CA LYS A 289 -16.74 -59.89 28.60
C LYS A 289 -16.97 -61.41 28.63
N CYS A 290 -17.69 -61.93 27.65
CA CYS A 290 -17.98 -63.35 27.50
C CYS A 290 -16.76 -64.10 26.93
N VAL A 291 -16.61 -65.37 27.32
CA VAL A 291 -15.63 -66.28 26.74
C VAL A 291 -16.23 -66.90 25.46
N PRO A 292 -15.57 -66.80 24.30
CA PRO A 292 -16.06 -67.39 23.06
C PRO A 292 -16.01 -68.91 23.13
N VAL A 293 -17.03 -69.58 22.60
CA VAL A 293 -17.16 -71.04 22.64
C VAL A 293 -17.75 -71.55 21.33
N GLU A 294 -17.25 -72.67 20.85
CA GLU A 294 -17.77 -73.31 19.63
C GLU A 294 -19.03 -74.12 19.94
N VAL A 295 -20.01 -74.01 19.05
CA VAL A 295 -21.31 -74.70 19.16
C VAL A 295 -21.76 -75.18 17.78
N LYS A 296 -22.59 -76.24 17.75
CA LYS A 296 -23.19 -76.76 16.52
C LYS A 296 -24.67 -76.43 16.50
N VAL A 297 -25.19 -75.96 15.36
CA VAL A 297 -26.63 -75.68 15.21
C VAL A 297 -27.43 -76.98 15.35
N LEU A 298 -28.44 -76.94 16.22
CA LEU A 298 -29.36 -78.05 16.44
C LEU A 298 -30.66 -77.81 15.68
N HIS A 299 -31.12 -78.83 14.97
CA HIS A 299 -32.39 -78.80 14.27
C HIS A 299 -33.48 -79.39 15.16
N THR A 300 -34.49 -78.59 15.49
CA THR A 300 -35.65 -78.97 16.30
C THR A 300 -36.93 -78.89 15.47
N LYS A 301 -37.92 -79.72 15.81
CA LYS A 301 -39.26 -79.65 15.19
C LYS A 301 -40.04 -78.42 15.66
N GLU A 302 -39.74 -77.95 16.86
CA GLU A 302 -40.31 -76.75 17.47
C GLU A 302 -39.50 -75.51 17.11
N CYS A 303 -40.17 -74.36 17.06
CA CYS A 303 -39.54 -73.06 16.78
C CYS A 303 -39.27 -72.30 18.07
N TYR A 304 -38.15 -71.58 18.08
CA TYR A 304 -37.68 -70.81 19.21
C TYR A 304 -37.28 -69.40 18.74
N ASN A 305 -37.41 -68.42 19.64
CA ASN A 305 -36.92 -67.06 19.38
C ASN A 305 -35.40 -66.99 19.33
N GLN A 306 -34.71 -67.87 20.06
CA GLN A 306 -33.26 -68.02 20.09
C GLN A 306 -32.84 -69.25 19.27
N LEU A 307 -31.62 -69.25 18.74
CA LEU A 307 -31.09 -70.32 17.89
C LEU A 307 -30.73 -71.55 18.73
N PRO A 308 -31.38 -72.71 18.56
CA PRO A 308 -31.00 -73.93 19.29
C PRO A 308 -29.63 -74.43 18.84
N VAL A 309 -28.76 -74.73 19.79
CA VAL A 309 -27.40 -75.22 19.55
C VAL A 309 -27.03 -76.34 20.51
N ILE A 310 -26.08 -77.19 20.12
CA ILE A 310 -25.49 -78.23 20.96
C ILE A 310 -24.06 -77.85 21.33
N ARG A 311 -23.75 -78.03 22.61
CA ARG A 311 -22.40 -77.94 23.17
C ARG A 311 -22.19 -79.08 24.18
N ALA A 312 -21.15 -79.88 23.98
CA ALA A 312 -20.80 -81.00 24.87
C ALA A 312 -22.02 -81.90 25.20
N ASN A 313 -22.78 -82.31 24.16
CA ASN A 313 -24.02 -83.11 24.26
C ASN A 313 -25.15 -82.51 25.10
N ARG A 314 -25.08 -81.21 25.44
CA ARG A 314 -26.17 -80.48 26.08
C ARG A 314 -26.73 -79.44 25.12
N THR A 315 -28.04 -79.23 25.20
CA THR A 315 -28.76 -78.24 24.41
C THR A 315 -28.66 -76.87 25.07
N PHE A 316 -28.41 -75.85 24.24
CA PHE A 316 -28.36 -74.44 24.62
C PHE A 316 -29.07 -73.62 23.55
N PHE A 317 -29.30 -72.36 23.84
CA PHE A 317 -29.98 -71.43 22.94
C PHE A 317 -29.16 -70.17 22.79
N LEU A 318 -28.75 -69.85 21.57
CA LEU A 318 -27.95 -68.66 21.26
C LEU A 318 -28.87 -67.46 20.99
N THR A 319 -28.68 -66.37 21.74
CA THR A 319 -29.48 -65.16 21.57
C THR A 319 -29.18 -64.45 20.24
N PRO A 320 -30.21 -63.91 19.56
CA PRO A 320 -30.01 -63.07 18.39
C PRO A 320 -29.27 -61.77 18.80
N GLN A 321 -28.45 -61.24 17.88
CA GLN A 321 -27.61 -60.03 18.03
C GLN A 321 -26.45 -60.14 19.04
N THR A 322 -26.70 -60.59 20.27
CA THR A 322 -25.68 -60.59 21.35
C THR A 322 -24.81 -61.85 21.38
N HIS A 323 -25.26 -62.95 20.76
CA HIS A 323 -24.57 -64.24 20.69
C HIS A 323 -24.20 -64.83 22.06
N VAL A 324 -25.07 -64.66 23.06
CA VAL A 324 -24.94 -65.23 24.40
C VAL A 324 -25.68 -66.56 24.45
N LEU A 325 -25.06 -67.58 25.06
CA LEU A 325 -25.69 -68.88 25.27
C LEU A 325 -26.58 -68.89 26.51
N LEU A 326 -27.83 -69.27 26.32
CA LEU A 326 -28.83 -69.49 27.36
C LEU A 326 -29.08 -70.99 27.53
N LYS A 327 -29.47 -71.39 28.74
CA LYS A 327 -29.83 -72.78 29.04
C LYS A 327 -31.25 -73.14 28.58
N GLN A 328 -32.11 -72.13 28.42
CA GLN A 328 -33.51 -72.29 28.04
C GLN A 328 -33.85 -71.28 26.94
N GLY A 329 -34.69 -71.70 26.00
CA GLY A 329 -35.18 -70.89 24.89
C GLY A 329 -36.65 -70.56 25.05
N THR A 330 -37.09 -69.48 24.44
CA THR A 330 -38.50 -69.09 24.37
C THR A 330 -39.13 -69.77 23.16
N GLN A 331 -39.99 -70.75 23.40
CA GLN A 331 -40.73 -71.45 22.35
C GLN A 331 -41.77 -70.52 21.72
N THR A 332 -41.87 -70.53 20.39
CA THR A 332 -42.83 -69.72 19.64
C THR A 332 -43.50 -70.51 18.53
N SER A 333 -44.63 -69.99 18.03
CA SER A 333 -45.32 -70.58 16.89
C SER A 333 -44.47 -70.47 15.62
N CYS A 334 -44.36 -71.58 14.88
CA CYS A 334 -43.63 -71.64 13.62
C CYS A 334 -44.37 -70.86 12.52
N ASN A 335 -44.13 -69.55 12.43
CA ASN A 335 -44.68 -68.70 11.38
C ASN A 335 -43.69 -68.56 10.21
N LEU A 336 -44.11 -68.93 9.00
CA LEU A 336 -43.31 -68.82 7.76
C LEU A 336 -43.15 -67.37 7.25
N LEU A 337 -44.10 -66.49 7.55
CA LEU A 337 -44.05 -65.08 7.14
C LEU A 337 -43.12 -64.27 8.05
N ALA A 338 -43.21 -64.49 9.37
CA ALA A 338 -42.45 -63.80 10.39
C ALA A 338 -41.46 -64.74 11.11
N SER A 339 -40.72 -65.56 10.35
CA SER A 339 -39.71 -66.45 10.91
C SER A 339 -38.52 -65.67 11.48
N THR A 340 -37.90 -66.20 12.54
CA THR A 340 -36.63 -65.67 13.03
C THR A 340 -35.53 -65.87 11.98
N MET A 341 -34.74 -64.81 11.77
CA MET A 341 -33.65 -64.77 10.80
C MET A 341 -32.32 -64.62 11.52
N TYR A 342 -31.32 -65.36 11.06
CA TYR A 342 -29.97 -65.33 11.61
C TYR A 342 -28.94 -65.15 10.50
N PHE A 343 -27.89 -64.40 10.81
CA PHE A 343 -26.71 -64.30 9.96
C PHE A 343 -25.72 -65.38 10.40
N LEU A 344 -25.52 -66.41 9.55
CA LEU A 344 -24.68 -67.57 9.82
C LEU A 344 -23.66 -67.71 8.69
N GLY A 345 -22.36 -67.65 9.01
CA GLY A 345 -21.31 -67.57 8.00
C GLY A 345 -21.45 -66.26 7.19
N ASP A 346 -21.66 -66.38 5.88
CA ASP A 346 -21.80 -65.24 4.97
C ASP A 346 -23.23 -65.03 4.44
N SER A 347 -24.23 -65.72 5.01
CA SER A 347 -25.60 -65.72 4.47
C SER A 347 -26.66 -65.63 5.56
N TRP A 348 -27.81 -65.07 5.20
CA TRP A 348 -28.97 -65.01 6.07
C TRP A 348 -29.80 -66.29 5.93
N TYR A 349 -30.24 -66.83 7.05
CA TYR A 349 -31.07 -68.02 7.11
C TYR A 349 -32.35 -67.73 7.90
N LYS A 350 -33.50 -68.13 7.36
CA LYS A 350 -34.75 -68.29 8.11
C LYS A 350 -34.74 -69.67 8.76
N LEU A 351 -35.21 -69.74 10.00
CA LEU A 351 -35.28 -71.00 10.74
C LEU A 351 -36.72 -71.40 11.09
N PRO A 352 -37.58 -71.73 10.11
CA PRO A 352 -38.68 -72.65 10.36
C PRO A 352 -38.10 -74.05 10.69
N PRO A 353 -38.91 -75.09 10.94
CA PRO A 353 -38.40 -76.43 11.28
C PRO A 353 -37.36 -77.00 10.29
N LYS A 354 -37.27 -76.44 9.07
CA LYS A 354 -36.15 -76.64 8.15
C LYS A 354 -35.49 -75.29 7.83
N PRO A 355 -34.15 -75.16 7.92
CA PRO A 355 -33.45 -73.93 7.56
C PRO A 355 -33.62 -73.60 6.08
N VAL A 356 -33.87 -72.34 5.76
CA VAL A 356 -33.95 -71.86 4.37
C VAL A 356 -33.10 -70.60 4.23
N ALA A 357 -32.20 -70.59 3.26
CA ALA A 357 -31.40 -69.40 2.94
C ALA A 357 -32.32 -68.29 2.43
N THR A 358 -32.00 -67.04 2.76
CA THR A 358 -32.86 -65.89 2.45
C THR A 358 -32.04 -64.64 2.13
N VAL A 359 -32.74 -63.65 1.56
CA VAL A 359 -32.15 -62.34 1.27
C VAL A 359 -31.93 -61.54 2.56
N PRO A 360 -30.87 -60.69 2.62
CA PRO A 360 -30.62 -59.85 3.78
C PRO A 360 -31.79 -58.88 4.04
N PRO A 361 -32.03 -58.51 5.32
CA PRO A 361 -33.02 -57.51 5.68
C PRO A 361 -32.62 -56.11 5.16
N ILE A 362 -33.62 -55.27 4.91
CA ILE A 362 -33.41 -53.89 4.48
C ILE A 362 -32.78 -53.10 5.64
N THR A 363 -31.64 -52.47 5.39
CA THR A 363 -30.99 -51.58 6.37
C THR A 363 -31.68 -50.22 6.41
N ILE A 364 -32.14 -49.80 7.58
CA ILE A 364 -32.69 -48.46 7.80
C ILE A 364 -31.55 -47.45 7.67
N LYS A 365 -31.77 -46.37 6.90
CA LYS A 365 -30.82 -45.27 6.74
C LYS A 365 -31.20 -44.09 7.65
N PRO A 366 -30.22 -43.34 8.18
CA PRO A 366 -30.50 -42.13 8.93
C PRO A 366 -31.23 -41.11 8.05
N LEU A 367 -32.23 -40.43 8.61
CA LEU A 367 -33.04 -39.42 7.93
C LEU A 367 -32.37 -38.02 7.91
N THR A 368 -31.19 -37.90 8.49
CA THR A 368 -30.48 -36.62 8.69
C THR A 368 -30.04 -36.03 7.35
N LYS A 369 -30.40 -34.78 7.10
CA LYS A 369 -29.92 -34.00 5.95
C LYS A 369 -28.88 -32.98 6.41
N PRO A 370 -27.76 -32.79 5.69
CA PRO A 370 -26.77 -31.78 6.04
C PRO A 370 -27.40 -30.39 5.99
N THR A 371 -27.17 -29.59 7.03
CA THR A 371 -27.73 -28.24 7.17
C THR A 371 -26.84 -27.15 6.58
N TRP A 372 -25.56 -27.44 6.36
CA TRP A 372 -24.61 -26.46 5.85
C TRP A 372 -24.74 -26.23 4.34
N LYS A 373 -24.63 -24.97 3.92
CA LYS A 373 -24.59 -24.56 2.51
C LYS A 373 -23.41 -23.62 2.29
N TYR A 374 -22.66 -23.85 1.22
CA TYR A 374 -21.56 -22.98 0.82
C TYR A 374 -22.08 -21.59 0.43
N ILE A 375 -21.47 -20.55 0.98
CA ILE A 375 -21.74 -19.17 0.61
C ILE A 375 -20.66 -18.72 -0.37
N SER A 376 -21.06 -18.39 -1.59
CA SER A 376 -20.14 -17.87 -2.61
C SER A 376 -19.59 -16.50 -2.20
N PRO A 377 -18.29 -16.23 -2.42
CA PRO A 377 -17.64 -14.96 -2.06
C PRO A 377 -18.11 -13.72 -2.88
N GLY A 378 -19.20 -13.81 -3.63
CA GLY A 378 -19.83 -12.66 -4.29
C GLY A 378 -19.07 -12.11 -5.52
N SER A 379 -19.16 -10.80 -5.71
CA SER A 379 -18.75 -10.02 -6.90
C SER A 379 -17.24 -9.91 -7.15
N LEU A 380 -16.46 -10.98 -6.90
CA LEU A 380 -15.01 -11.00 -7.13
C LEU A 380 -14.59 -10.71 -8.57
N ALA A 381 -15.45 -11.03 -9.53
CA ALA A 381 -15.18 -10.76 -10.94
C ALA A 381 -15.21 -9.26 -11.25
N THR A 382 -16.11 -8.50 -10.61
CA THR A 382 -16.41 -7.10 -10.92
C THR A 382 -15.90 -6.12 -9.86
N SER A 383 -15.44 -6.59 -8.70
CA SER A 383 -14.96 -5.74 -7.61
C SER A 383 -13.52 -6.07 -7.22
N GLY A 384 -12.78 -5.07 -6.73
CA GLY A 384 -11.39 -5.22 -6.27
C GLY A 384 -10.89 -3.94 -5.58
N ILE A 385 -9.57 -3.83 -5.34
CA ILE A 385 -8.97 -2.64 -4.70
C ILE A 385 -8.96 -1.39 -5.60
N TYR A 386 -9.15 -1.56 -6.90
CA TYR A 386 -9.18 -0.46 -7.89
C TYR A 386 -10.54 -0.42 -8.56
N THR A 387 -10.96 0.79 -8.94
CA THR A 387 -12.18 0.99 -9.71
C THR A 387 -11.95 0.65 -11.20
N ASP A 388 -13.03 0.45 -11.95
CA ASP A 388 -12.93 0.20 -13.40
C ASP A 388 -12.26 1.37 -14.14
N GLU A 389 -12.48 2.60 -13.67
CA GLU A 389 -11.85 3.79 -14.22
C GLU A 389 -10.34 3.81 -13.95
N ASP A 390 -9.90 3.40 -12.76
CA ASP A 390 -8.47 3.25 -12.45
C ASP A 390 -7.79 2.22 -13.36
N LEU A 391 -8.46 1.08 -13.59
CA LEU A 391 -7.96 0.02 -14.47
C LEU A 391 -7.90 0.47 -15.93
N LYS A 392 -8.89 1.24 -16.39
CA LYS A 392 -8.90 1.83 -17.72
C LYS A 392 -7.75 2.82 -17.90
N ASN A 393 -7.57 3.73 -16.95
CA ASN A 393 -6.46 4.69 -16.98
C ASN A 393 -5.08 3.99 -16.94
N LEU A 394 -4.96 2.89 -16.19
CA LEU A 394 -3.75 2.06 -16.19
C LEU A 394 -3.51 1.41 -17.55
N ARG A 395 -4.54 0.81 -18.16
CA ARG A 395 -4.45 0.23 -19.49
C ARG A 395 -4.05 1.27 -20.52
N ASP A 396 -4.72 2.41 -20.56
CA ASP A 396 -4.46 3.47 -21.53
C ASP A 396 -3.02 4.01 -21.40
N HIS A 397 -2.50 4.12 -20.18
CA HIS A 397 -1.10 4.53 -19.94
C HIS A 397 -0.08 3.49 -20.44
N ILE A 398 -0.33 2.20 -20.21
CA ILE A 398 0.53 1.11 -20.69
C ILE A 398 0.49 1.04 -22.22
N MET A 399 -0.71 1.10 -22.80
CA MET A 399 -0.91 1.07 -24.26
C MET A 399 -0.27 2.28 -24.92
N PHE A 400 -0.43 3.49 -24.35
CA PHE A 400 0.22 4.69 -24.86
C PHE A 400 1.74 4.54 -24.93
N SER A 401 2.38 3.93 -23.93
CA SER A 401 3.84 3.70 -23.96
C SER A 401 4.25 2.75 -25.10
N ALA A 402 3.44 1.74 -25.40
CA ALA A 402 3.68 0.79 -26.48
C ALA A 402 3.38 1.38 -27.87
N GLU A 403 2.36 2.22 -27.97
CA GLU A 403 1.90 2.87 -29.20
C GLU A 403 2.71 4.12 -29.55
N ARG A 404 3.33 4.78 -28.57
CA ARG A 404 4.16 5.99 -28.75
C ARG A 404 5.12 5.91 -29.94
N PRO A 405 5.94 4.86 -30.15
CA PRO A 405 6.81 4.79 -31.32
C PRO A 405 6.03 4.70 -32.64
N ALA A 406 4.89 3.99 -32.67
CA ALA A 406 4.05 3.89 -33.86
C ALA A 406 3.35 5.21 -34.18
N VAL A 407 2.83 5.91 -33.16
CA VAL A 407 2.24 7.24 -33.28
C VAL A 407 3.29 8.25 -33.76
N LEU A 408 4.48 8.27 -33.16
CA LEU A 408 5.57 9.17 -33.58
C LEU A 408 6.02 8.89 -35.02
N ASN A 409 6.14 7.63 -35.43
CA ASN A 409 6.45 7.26 -36.81
C ASN A 409 5.36 7.69 -37.80
N THR A 410 4.10 7.61 -37.38
CA THR A 410 2.94 8.02 -38.19
C THR A 410 2.90 9.54 -38.35
N VAL A 411 3.11 10.28 -37.27
CA VAL A 411 3.26 11.75 -37.29
C VAL A 411 4.42 12.16 -38.18
N ALA A 412 5.59 11.52 -38.03
CA ALA A 412 6.75 11.81 -38.87
C ALA A 412 6.46 11.54 -40.36
N ARG A 413 5.78 10.44 -40.71
CA ARG A 413 5.36 10.16 -42.08
C ARG A 413 4.37 11.19 -42.62
N SER A 414 3.41 11.62 -41.80
CA SER A 414 2.43 12.66 -42.16
C SER A 414 3.10 14.01 -42.42
N VAL A 415 4.10 14.40 -41.60
CA VAL A 415 4.89 15.61 -41.79
C VAL A 415 5.75 15.52 -43.07
N MET A 416 6.20 14.32 -43.44
CA MET A 416 6.94 14.06 -44.67
C MET A 416 6.02 13.88 -45.92
N SER A 417 4.76 14.33 -45.87
CA SER A 417 3.75 14.18 -46.94
C SER A 417 3.53 12.75 -47.44
N ARG A 418 3.78 11.74 -46.59
CA ARG A 418 3.39 10.35 -46.88
C ARG A 418 2.02 10.11 -46.25
N THR A 419 1.04 9.71 -47.06
CA THR A 419 -0.32 9.44 -46.59
C THR A 419 -0.31 8.31 -45.57
N SER A 420 -0.79 8.60 -44.36
CA SER A 420 -1.00 7.61 -43.32
C SER A 420 -2.39 7.79 -42.73
N THR A 421 -3.22 6.76 -42.86
CA THR A 421 -4.54 6.70 -42.25
C THR A 421 -4.39 6.27 -40.79
N LEU A 422 -4.67 7.17 -39.86
CA LEU A 422 -4.88 6.81 -38.45
C LEU A 422 -6.32 6.29 -38.32
N HIS A 423 -6.46 5.11 -37.72
CA HIS A 423 -7.76 4.67 -37.21
C HIS A 423 -8.06 5.54 -35.98
N GLU A 424 -9.17 6.29 -36.01
CA GLU A 424 -9.71 7.13 -34.92
C GLU A 424 -9.12 8.54 -34.65
N GLY A 425 -8.39 9.16 -35.58
CA GLY A 425 -8.08 10.58 -35.43
C GLY A 425 -7.32 11.18 -36.59
N SER A 426 -8.01 11.94 -37.43
CA SER A 426 -7.38 12.62 -38.55
C SER A 426 -6.53 13.80 -38.06
N ILE A 427 -5.20 13.62 -38.05
CA ILE A 427 -4.22 14.71 -37.85
C ILE A 427 -4.29 15.73 -39.00
N ALA A 428 -4.93 15.39 -40.13
CA ALA A 428 -5.07 16.27 -41.28
C ALA A 428 -5.76 17.61 -40.94
N ASN A 429 -6.58 17.67 -39.88
CA ASN A 429 -7.23 18.92 -39.47
C ASN A 429 -6.33 19.84 -38.61
N LEU A 430 -5.23 19.33 -38.03
CA LEU A 430 -4.26 20.12 -37.25
C LEU A 430 -3.10 20.63 -38.10
N LEU A 431 -2.83 19.99 -39.24
CA LEU A 431 -1.77 20.33 -40.19
C LEU A 431 -2.35 20.70 -41.55
N ASP A 432 -3.52 21.32 -41.58
CA ASP A 432 -4.12 21.81 -42.82
C ASP A 432 -3.24 22.93 -43.40
N GLU A 433 -2.94 22.84 -44.69
CA GLU A 433 -1.98 23.69 -45.40
C GLU A 433 -2.35 25.18 -45.27
N ALA A 434 -3.65 25.47 -45.25
CA ALA A 434 -4.21 26.81 -45.03
C ALA A 434 -3.94 27.39 -43.63
N SER A 435 -3.77 26.55 -42.61
CA SER A 435 -3.46 26.97 -41.24
C SER A 435 -1.97 27.30 -41.09
N ILE A 436 -1.10 26.49 -41.72
CA ILE A 436 0.35 26.72 -41.75
C ILE A 436 0.67 28.00 -42.54
N GLU A 437 0.01 28.21 -43.68
CA GLU A 437 0.19 29.40 -44.52
C GLU A 437 -0.22 30.69 -43.78
N LYS A 438 -1.34 30.67 -43.02
CA LYS A 438 -1.77 31.80 -42.18
C LYS A 438 -0.80 32.11 -41.03
N ILE A 439 -0.22 31.10 -40.40
CA ILE A 439 0.77 31.28 -39.33
C ILE A 439 2.07 31.83 -39.91
N ALA A 440 2.52 31.32 -41.05
CA ALA A 440 3.73 31.78 -41.73
C ALA A 440 3.62 33.26 -42.13
N ILE A 441 2.53 33.66 -42.79
CA ILE A 441 2.35 35.04 -43.28
C ILE A 441 2.21 36.05 -42.12
N SER A 442 1.45 35.71 -41.07
CA SER A 442 1.23 36.61 -39.93
C SER A 442 2.47 36.78 -39.04
N THR A 443 3.30 35.74 -38.93
CA THR A 443 4.56 35.81 -38.17
C THR A 443 5.65 36.50 -38.98
N TRP A 444 5.71 36.26 -40.29
CA TRP A 444 6.69 36.88 -41.20
C TRP A 444 6.52 38.39 -41.31
N THR A 445 5.28 38.88 -41.42
CA THR A 445 4.97 40.32 -41.49
C THR A 445 5.34 41.05 -40.19
N LYS A 446 5.07 40.45 -39.02
CA LYS A 446 5.50 41.00 -37.72
C LYS A 446 7.02 40.97 -37.51
N PHE A 447 7.71 39.95 -38.01
CA PHE A 447 9.16 39.86 -37.90
C PHE A 447 9.85 40.88 -38.80
N TRP A 448 9.43 40.99 -40.07
CA TRP A 448 10.02 41.91 -41.04
C TRP A 448 9.80 43.39 -40.69
N SER A 449 8.62 43.75 -40.19
CA SER A 449 8.35 45.12 -39.75
C SER A 449 9.29 45.58 -38.62
N LYS A 450 9.62 44.70 -37.67
CA LYS A 450 10.60 45.00 -36.62
C LYS A 450 12.03 45.07 -37.15
N PHE A 451 12.38 44.22 -38.13
CA PHE A 451 13.71 44.21 -38.73
C PHE A 451 13.98 45.48 -39.57
N LEU A 452 12.98 46.02 -40.28
CA LEU A 452 13.10 47.28 -41.02
C LEU A 452 13.34 48.48 -40.09
N ILE A 453 12.70 48.51 -38.92
CA ILE A 453 12.92 49.55 -37.91
C ILE A 453 14.37 49.50 -37.40
N PHE A 454 14.89 48.30 -37.13
CA PHE A 454 16.29 48.11 -36.75
C PHE A 454 17.26 48.54 -37.87
N GLY A 455 16.93 48.23 -39.12
CA GLY A 455 17.70 48.65 -40.30
C GLY A 455 17.78 50.17 -40.47
N ASN A 456 16.67 50.89 -40.30
CA ASN A 456 16.68 52.36 -40.39
C ASN A 456 17.46 53.03 -39.25
N VAL A 457 17.34 52.52 -38.02
CA VAL A 457 18.08 53.07 -36.88
C VAL A 457 19.59 52.83 -37.02
N SER A 458 19.99 51.64 -37.45
CA SER A 458 21.40 51.31 -37.68
C SER A 458 22.01 52.11 -38.83
N ALA A 459 21.29 52.30 -39.94
CA ALA A 459 21.72 53.16 -41.04
C ALA A 459 21.91 54.62 -40.61
N GLY A 460 21.01 55.15 -39.78
CA GLY A 460 21.14 56.51 -39.21
C GLY A 460 22.37 56.68 -38.33
N LEU A 461 22.67 55.71 -37.46
CA LEU A 461 23.86 55.73 -36.61
C LEU A 461 25.16 55.64 -37.44
N ILE A 462 25.17 54.82 -38.49
CA ILE A 462 26.32 54.71 -39.41
C ILE A 462 26.53 56.02 -40.18
N ALA A 463 25.46 56.66 -40.65
CA ALA A 463 25.54 57.95 -41.34
C ALA A 463 26.11 59.05 -40.42
N ILE A 464 25.64 59.14 -39.17
CA ILE A 464 26.17 60.07 -38.16
C ILE A 464 27.65 59.78 -37.89
N TYR A 465 28.03 58.52 -37.72
CA TYR A 465 29.42 58.12 -37.51
C TYR A 465 30.32 58.52 -38.68
N LEU A 466 29.85 58.34 -39.93
CA LEU A 466 30.57 58.76 -41.12
C LEU A 466 30.73 60.28 -41.21
N ILE A 467 29.68 61.05 -40.90
CA ILE A 467 29.73 62.52 -40.87
C ILE A 467 30.75 63.00 -39.84
N VAL A 468 30.77 62.42 -38.64
CA VAL A 468 31.77 62.74 -37.61
C VAL A 468 33.19 62.42 -38.09
N ARG A 469 33.38 61.28 -38.78
CA ARG A 469 34.69 60.93 -39.34
C ARG A 469 35.14 61.90 -40.44
N VAL A 470 34.24 62.32 -41.32
CA VAL A 470 34.54 63.30 -42.38
C VAL A 470 34.86 64.67 -41.76
N ALA A 471 34.09 65.11 -40.77
CA ALA A 471 34.37 66.35 -40.05
C ALA A 471 35.74 66.33 -39.36
N LYS A 472 36.10 65.21 -38.72
CA LYS A 472 37.43 65.01 -38.14
C LYS A 472 38.53 65.10 -39.20
N LEU A 473 38.31 64.48 -40.37
CA LEU A 473 39.28 64.48 -41.47
C LEU A 473 39.50 65.89 -42.05
N VAL A 474 38.43 66.69 -42.17
CA VAL A 474 38.52 68.12 -42.56
C VAL A 474 39.23 68.95 -41.50
N LEU A 475 39.02 68.65 -40.22
CA LEU A 475 39.73 69.33 -39.13
C LEU A 475 41.22 68.98 -39.13
N ASP A 476 41.58 67.71 -39.34
CA ASP A 476 42.97 67.25 -39.42
C ASP A 476 43.71 67.85 -40.63
N THR A 477 43.04 68.05 -41.78
CA THR A 477 43.63 68.73 -42.95
C THR A 477 43.79 70.23 -42.76
N LEU A 478 42.90 70.90 -42.02
CA LEU A 478 43.06 72.31 -41.64
C LEU A 478 44.20 72.53 -40.63
N VAL A 479 44.38 71.60 -39.68
CA VAL A 479 45.47 71.66 -38.68
C VAL A 479 46.83 71.37 -39.31
N HIS A 480 46.91 70.44 -40.28
CA HIS A 480 48.17 70.17 -41.01
C HIS A 480 48.45 71.15 -42.15
N GLY A 481 47.44 71.88 -42.65
CA GLY A 481 47.57 72.88 -43.72
C GLY A 481 48.13 74.24 -43.28
N THR A 482 48.32 74.47 -41.97
CA THR A 482 48.81 75.76 -41.43
C THR A 482 50.26 75.71 -40.93
N LEU A 483 51.03 74.65 -41.23
CA LEU A 483 52.44 74.51 -40.77
C LEU A 483 53.46 74.17 -41.87
N TYR A 484 53.27 74.65 -43.11
CA TYR A 484 54.35 74.69 -44.11
C TYR A 484 54.35 76.01 -44.89
N THR A 485 55.05 77.01 -44.35
CA THR A 485 55.81 77.98 -45.15
C THR A 485 57.25 77.88 -44.68
N PRO A 486 58.22 77.66 -45.60
CA PRO A 486 59.18 78.73 -45.84
C PRO A 486 59.65 78.87 -47.30
N PHE A 487 59.75 80.13 -47.71
CA PHE A 487 60.86 80.78 -48.40
C PHE A 487 61.79 79.98 -49.34
N MET A 488 61.73 80.39 -50.61
CA MET A 488 62.78 80.62 -51.62
C MET A 488 64.26 80.34 -51.24
N VAL A 489 65.01 79.74 -52.17
CA VAL A 489 65.98 80.42 -53.08
C VAL A 489 66.56 79.35 -54.06
N GLY A 490 66.43 79.58 -55.37
CA GLY A 490 67.16 78.84 -56.45
C GLY A 490 68.59 79.37 -56.64
N PRO A 491 69.28 79.21 -57.79
CA PRO A 491 68.86 78.66 -59.08
C PRO A 491 69.88 77.68 -59.73
N SER A 492 69.54 77.10 -60.89
CA SER A 492 70.48 76.67 -61.93
C SER A 492 69.78 76.56 -63.29
N ILE A 493 70.14 77.51 -64.17
CA ILE A 493 69.97 77.63 -65.64
C ILE A 493 68.58 78.01 -66.16
#